data_AF-A0A7S0K8C7-F1
#
_entry.id   AF-A0A7S0K8C7-F1
#
_cell.length_a   1.000
_cell.length_b   1.000
_cell.length_c   1.000
_cell.angle_alpha   90.00
_cell.angle_beta   90.00
_cell.angle_gamma   90.00
#
_symmetry.space_group_name_H-M   'P 1'
#
loop_
_entity.id
_entity.type
_entity.pdbx_description
1 polymer ?
#
loop_
_entity_poly.entity_id
_entity_poly.type
_entity_poly.pdbx_seq_one_letter_code
_entity_poly.pdbx_strand_id
1 'polypeptide(L)'
;GDAPAPEAADEEDAGPAEDHGAEEDDEAALSEALAVATADAKRNKAVVKKWMKSFREEHGRDPRPDEQGAVKQRYDAYREASARRQELEARLQRLRGGH
;
A
#
# COMPACT_ATOMS: atom_id res chain seq x y z
N GLY A 1 32.21 -42.46 46.68
CA GLY A 1 31.06 -42.03 45.86
C GLY A 1 31.45 -40.73 45.23
N ASP A 2 31.32 -40.70 43.92
CA ASP A 2 31.75 -39.70 42.93
C ASP A 2 31.67 -38.22 43.38
N ALA A 3 32.70 -37.45 43.05
CA ALA A 3 32.73 -36.00 43.17
C ALA A 3 32.71 -35.37 41.78
N PRO A 4 31.90 -34.35 41.51
CA PRO A 4 32.06 -33.54 40.31
C PRO A 4 32.44 -32.09 40.61
N ALA A 5 33.50 -31.62 39.96
CA ALA A 5 33.78 -30.24 39.55
C ALA A 5 34.94 -30.28 38.52
N PRO A 6 35.17 -29.30 37.62
CA PRO A 6 34.51 -27.99 37.44
C PRO A 6 34.14 -27.62 35.97
N GLU A 7 33.57 -26.41 35.83
CA GLU A 7 33.30 -25.59 34.63
C GLU A 7 34.38 -25.57 33.53
N ALA A 8 33.97 -25.37 32.26
CA ALA A 8 34.24 -24.13 31.49
C ALA A 8 33.95 -24.27 29.97
N ALA A 9 33.46 -23.16 29.41
CA ALA A 9 33.47 -22.75 27.98
C ALA A 9 32.62 -23.61 27.03
N ASP A 10 31.85 -23.06 26.10
CA ASP A 10 32.27 -22.02 25.15
C ASP A 10 31.04 -21.26 24.63
N GLU A 11 31.20 -19.95 24.47
CA GLU A 11 30.32 -19.07 23.70
C GLU A 11 30.19 -19.60 22.27
N GLU A 12 28.99 -19.97 21.83
CA GLU A 12 28.65 -19.81 20.40
C GLU A 12 27.94 -18.47 20.25
N ASP A 13 28.80 -17.46 20.14
CA ASP A 13 28.60 -16.19 19.47
C ASP A 13 28.10 -16.38 18.02
N ALA A 14 27.29 -15.42 17.59
CA ALA A 14 26.95 -15.06 16.22
C ALA A 14 26.17 -16.09 15.35
N GLY A 15 25.00 -15.76 14.82
CA GLY A 15 24.47 -14.42 14.56
C GLY A 15 22.97 -14.42 14.30
N PRO A 16 22.37 -13.23 14.13
CA PRO A 16 21.05 -13.16 13.57
C PRO A 16 21.14 -13.81 12.18
N ALA A 17 20.45 -14.94 12.01
CA ALA A 17 20.08 -15.40 10.69
C ALA A 17 19.25 -14.26 10.11
N GLU A 18 19.88 -13.41 9.31
CA GLU A 18 19.18 -12.42 8.54
C GLU A 18 18.23 -13.21 7.63
N ASP A 19 16.96 -13.12 7.98
CA ASP A 19 15.80 -13.61 7.27
C ASP A 19 15.66 -12.81 5.95
N HIS A 20 16.64 -12.94 5.07
CA HIS A 20 16.64 -12.32 3.74
C HIS A 20 15.61 -12.99 2.80
N GLY A 21 14.80 -13.93 3.31
CA GLY A 21 13.68 -14.54 2.60
C GLY A 21 12.34 -13.80 2.73
N ALA A 22 12.20 -12.84 3.65
CA ALA A 22 10.96 -12.09 3.83
C ALA A 22 10.80 -10.92 2.84
N GLU A 23 11.92 -10.34 2.36
CA GLU A 23 11.89 -9.08 1.61
C GLU A 23 11.37 -9.24 0.15
N GLU A 24 11.57 -10.40 -0.48
CA GLU A 24 11.05 -10.69 -1.83
C GLU A 24 9.53 -10.95 -1.83
N ASP A 25 9.02 -11.66 -0.82
CA ASP A 25 7.58 -11.83 -0.59
C ASP A 25 6.90 -10.49 -0.27
N ASP A 26 7.59 -9.60 0.45
CA ASP A 26 7.15 -8.22 0.67
C ASP A 26 7.12 -7.40 -0.64
N GLU A 27 8.10 -7.52 -1.54
CA GLU A 27 8.07 -6.79 -2.81
C GLU A 27 6.90 -7.23 -3.69
N ALA A 28 6.71 -8.54 -3.86
CA ALA A 28 5.63 -9.08 -4.67
C ALA A 28 4.25 -8.68 -4.13
N ALA A 29 4.05 -8.77 -2.79
CA ALA A 29 2.83 -8.36 -2.14
C ALA A 29 2.57 -6.84 -2.26
N LEU A 30 3.61 -6.01 -2.12
CA LEU A 30 3.51 -4.56 -2.30
C LEU A 30 3.21 -4.18 -3.75
N SER A 31 3.79 -4.89 -4.71
CA SER A 31 3.53 -4.71 -6.14
C SER A 31 2.09 -5.08 -6.52
N GLU A 32 1.57 -6.19 -5.98
CA GLU A 32 0.16 -6.56 -6.16
C GLU A 32 -0.78 -5.52 -5.53
N ALA A 33 -0.50 -5.11 -4.29
CA ALA A 33 -1.27 -4.06 -3.62
C ALA A 33 -1.23 -2.73 -4.41
N LEU A 34 -0.09 -2.40 -5.03
CA LEU A 34 0.07 -1.20 -5.87
C LEU A 34 -0.80 -1.31 -7.13
N ALA A 35 -0.83 -2.49 -7.76
CA ALA A 35 -1.67 -2.75 -8.92
C ALA A 35 -3.16 -2.60 -8.58
N VAL A 36 -3.60 -3.14 -7.44
CA VAL A 36 -4.97 -2.99 -6.93
C VAL A 36 -5.30 -1.52 -6.66
N ALA A 37 -4.47 -0.81 -5.89
CA ALA A 37 -4.68 0.61 -5.59
C ALA A 37 -4.72 1.48 -6.87
N THR A 38 -3.89 1.13 -7.86
CA THR A 38 -3.88 1.79 -9.17
C THR A 38 -5.17 1.53 -9.94
N ALA A 39 -5.65 0.29 -9.97
CA ALA A 39 -6.90 -0.08 -10.62
C ALA A 39 -8.09 0.63 -9.98
N ASP A 40 -8.15 0.67 -8.65
CA ASP A 40 -9.20 1.35 -7.89
C ASP A 40 -9.20 2.86 -8.11
N ALA A 41 -8.02 3.50 -8.11
CA ALA A 41 -7.91 4.92 -8.41
C ALA A 41 -8.41 5.21 -9.84
N LYS A 42 -8.01 4.40 -10.83
CA LYS A 42 -8.48 4.56 -12.23
C LYS A 42 -9.99 4.38 -12.34
N ARG A 43 -10.54 3.34 -11.73
CA ARG A 43 -11.97 3.03 -11.74
C ARG A 43 -12.79 4.16 -11.12
N ASN A 44 -12.45 4.57 -9.90
CA ASN A 44 -13.18 5.62 -9.19
C ASN A 44 -13.06 6.98 -9.91
N LYS A 45 -11.88 7.33 -10.44
CA LYS A 45 -11.71 8.53 -11.26
C LYS A 45 -12.58 8.52 -12.50
N ALA A 46 -12.69 7.39 -13.20
CA ALA A 46 -13.52 7.25 -14.39
C ALA A 46 -15.01 7.45 -14.06
N VAL A 47 -15.48 6.89 -12.94
CA VAL A 47 -16.87 7.07 -12.46
C VAL A 47 -17.14 8.53 -12.14
N VAL A 48 -16.27 9.19 -11.37
CA VAL A 48 -16.41 10.62 -11.01
C VAL A 48 -16.44 11.48 -12.27
N LYS A 49 -15.50 11.25 -13.20
CA LYS A 49 -15.42 12.03 -14.44
C LYS A 49 -16.66 11.84 -15.32
N LYS A 50 -17.16 10.61 -15.44
CA LYS A 50 -18.38 10.31 -16.20
C LYS A 50 -19.58 11.02 -15.59
N TRP A 51 -19.74 10.93 -14.27
CA TRP A 51 -20.83 11.60 -13.56
C TRP A 51 -20.77 13.12 -13.71
N MET A 52 -19.59 13.73 -13.52
CA MET A 52 -19.41 15.19 -13.71
C MET A 52 -19.76 15.64 -15.13
N LYS A 53 -19.38 14.84 -16.14
CA LYS A 53 -19.72 15.11 -17.52
C LYS A 53 -21.24 15.05 -17.74
N SER A 54 -21.90 13.97 -17.34
CA SER A 54 -23.35 13.81 -17.47
C SER A 54 -24.10 14.91 -16.74
N PHE A 55 -23.71 15.23 -15.50
CA PHE A 55 -24.32 16.31 -14.73
C PHE A 55 -24.22 17.65 -15.46
N ARG A 56 -23.05 17.97 -16.02
CA ARG A 56 -22.85 19.22 -16.78
C ARG A 56 -23.67 19.24 -18.07
N GLU A 57 -23.78 18.12 -18.77
CA GLU A 57 -24.61 18.00 -19.98
C GLU A 57 -26.10 18.17 -19.66
N GLU A 58 -26.57 17.65 -18.52
CA GLU A 58 -27.97 17.73 -18.10
C GLU A 58 -28.36 19.09 -17.49
N HIS A 59 -27.48 19.69 -16.69
CA HIS A 59 -27.78 20.90 -15.92
C HIS A 59 -27.13 22.17 -16.45
N GLY A 60 -26.21 22.06 -17.42
CA GLY A 60 -25.47 23.20 -17.99
C GLY A 60 -24.49 23.88 -17.03
N ARG A 61 -24.24 23.29 -15.85
CA ARG A 61 -23.35 23.82 -14.80
C ARG A 61 -22.64 22.70 -14.06
N ASP A 62 -21.66 23.07 -13.26
CA ASP A 62 -21.05 22.14 -12.31
C ASP A 62 -21.96 21.87 -11.09
N PRO A 63 -21.86 20.67 -10.49
CA PRO A 63 -22.65 20.28 -9.32
C PRO A 63 -22.16 20.97 -8.05
N ARG A 64 -23.11 21.42 -7.23
CA ARG A 64 -22.84 21.98 -5.89
C ARG A 64 -22.47 20.87 -4.90
N PRO A 65 -21.83 21.19 -3.77
CA PRO A 65 -21.41 20.19 -2.79
C PRO A 65 -22.55 19.29 -2.28
N ASP A 66 -23.76 19.83 -2.13
CA ASP A 66 -24.97 19.10 -1.72
C ASP A 66 -25.47 18.10 -2.80
N GLU A 67 -25.20 18.36 -4.07
CA GLU A 67 -25.62 17.52 -5.21
C GLU A 67 -24.63 16.38 -5.48
N GLN A 68 -23.45 16.43 -4.87
CA GLN A 68 -22.39 15.44 -5.10
C GLN A 68 -22.61 14.11 -4.37
N GLY A 69 -23.67 13.95 -3.58
CA GLY A 69 -23.96 12.78 -2.72
C GLY A 69 -23.19 11.49 -3.02
N ALA A 70 -23.67 10.68 -3.96
CA ALA A 70 -23.06 9.39 -4.29
C ALA A 70 -21.71 9.49 -5.02
N VAL A 71 -21.46 10.57 -5.78
CA VAL A 71 -20.16 10.76 -6.46
C VAL A 71 -19.07 11.16 -5.47
N LYS A 72 -19.42 11.80 -4.35
CA LYS A 72 -18.50 12.21 -3.30
C LYS A 72 -17.82 10.99 -2.70
N GLN A 73 -18.58 9.93 -2.39
CA GLN A 73 -18.01 8.67 -1.90
C GLN A 73 -17.02 8.07 -2.91
N ARG A 74 -17.31 8.16 -4.22
CA ARG A 74 -16.38 7.70 -5.27
C ARG A 74 -15.15 8.58 -5.37
N TYR A 75 -15.28 9.89 -5.15
CA TYR A 75 -14.16 10.80 -5.11
C TYR A 75 -13.28 10.56 -3.88
N ASP A 76 -13.87 10.33 -2.72
CA ASP A 76 -13.17 9.98 -1.48
C ASP A 76 -12.41 8.65 -1.65
N ALA A 77 -13.06 7.62 -2.22
CA ALA A 77 -12.41 6.35 -2.56
C ALA A 77 -11.27 6.50 -3.59
N TYR A 78 -11.43 7.38 -4.59
CA TYR A 78 -10.33 7.72 -5.50
C TYR A 78 -9.15 8.34 -4.75
N ARG A 79 -9.43 9.25 -3.81
CA ARG A 79 -8.40 9.93 -3.02
C ARG A 79 -7.65 8.95 -2.13
N GLU A 80 -8.35 8.07 -1.41
CA GLU A 80 -7.75 7.02 -0.61
C GLU A 80 -6.90 6.06 -1.46
N ALA A 81 -7.45 5.57 -2.58
CA ALA A 81 -6.71 4.68 -3.48
C ALA A 81 -5.45 5.36 -4.06
N SER A 82 -5.52 6.66 -4.36
CA SER A 82 -4.35 7.42 -4.84
C SER A 82 -3.31 7.65 -3.76
N ALA A 83 -3.71 7.90 -2.50
CA ALA A 83 -2.80 8.03 -1.38
C ALA A 83 -2.11 6.69 -1.09
N ARG A 84 -2.89 5.60 -1.03
CA ARG A 84 -2.38 4.23 -0.87
C ARG A 84 -1.41 3.86 -1.99
N ARG A 85 -1.70 4.24 -3.23
CA ARG A 85 -0.78 4.03 -4.36
C ARG A 85 0.57 4.73 -4.12
N GLN A 86 0.55 6.00 -3.71
CA GLN A 86 1.78 6.75 -3.43
C GLN A 86 2.59 6.14 -2.29
N GLU A 87 1.93 5.69 -1.22
CA GLU A 87 2.58 5.04 -0.09
C GLU A 87 3.26 3.73 -0.51
N LEU A 88 2.55 2.88 -1.27
CA LEU A 88 3.06 1.61 -1.77
C LEU A 88 4.24 1.80 -2.74
N GLU A 89 4.15 2.79 -3.63
CA GLU A 89 5.23 3.14 -4.56
C GLU A 89 6.48 3.61 -3.80
N ALA A 90 6.31 4.46 -2.77
CA ALA A 90 7.42 4.90 -1.93
C ALA A 90 8.02 3.76 -1.08
N ARG A 91 7.19 2.80 -0.64
CA ARG A 91 7.67 1.62 0.10
C ARG A 91 8.47 0.69 -0.82
N LEU A 92 7.97 0.42 -2.03
CA LEU A 92 8.69 -0.35 -3.06
C LEU A 92 10.00 0.32 -3.45
N GLN A 93 10.02 1.65 -3.60
CA GLN A 93 11.24 2.37 -3.96
C GLN A 93 12.30 2.28 -2.85
N ARG A 94 11.90 2.33 -1.58
CA ARG A 94 12.82 2.15 -0.44
C ARG A 94 13.38 0.73 -0.38
N LEU A 95 12.53 -0.28 -0.61
CA LEU A 95 12.95 -1.68 -0.66
C LEU A 95 13.98 -1.92 -1.78
N ARG A 96 13.69 -1.40 -2.98
CA ARG A 96 14.59 -1.53 -4.15
C ARG A 96 15.86 -0.69 -4.10
N GLY A 97 15.83 0.42 -3.37
CA GLY A 97 16.97 1.34 -3.24
C GLY A 97 17.82 1.12 -1.99
N GLY A 98 17.43 0.17 -1.13
CA GLY A 98 18.15 -0.20 0.09
C GLY A 98 19.10 -1.39 -0.07
N HIS A 99 19.18 -1.98 -1.27
CA HIS A 99 20.12 -3.05 -1.64
C HIS A 99 21.44 -2.51 -2.21
#